data_AF-A0A4Q9R2Z2-F1
#
_entry.id   AF-A0A4Q9R2Z2-F1
#
_cell.length_a   1.000
_cell.length_b   1.000
_cell.length_c   1.000
_cell.angle_alpha   90.00
_cell.angle_beta   90.00
_cell.angle_gamma   90.00
#
_symmetry.space_group_name_H-M   'P 1'
#
loop_
_entity.id
_entity.type
_entity.pdbx_description
1 polymer ?
#
loop_
_entity_poly.entity_id
_entity_poly.type
_entity_poly.pdbx_seq_one_letter_code
_entity_poly.pdbx_strand_id
1 'polypeptide(L)'
;MPFPKSVREEALVRAQRHCCVCHEFAGRSVNVHHIKQESEGGANTLENAIVLCLRCHAEAGHFNPNHPLGTKYAPTELIRHRDGWFKACESGTAKYSSHIEGRVKRIYTSRDLHKYVLLFSFHNGNKQVLSGWKLDILIPSQWKVSVGEVERYPDVLVEGRRYAKFQVASTRILYLGETCELTDLEWSKLEYSIDHDMYYAARADEVKVIWHFYSSAEPPVKGELLWEDLQQF
;
A
#
# COMPACT_ATOMS: atom_id res chain seq x y z
N MET A 1 26.78 -2.14 -13.67
CA MET A 1 26.66 -1.16 -14.78
C MET A 1 25.22 -1.17 -15.29
N PRO A 2 24.77 -0.21 -16.11
CA PRO A 2 23.45 -0.31 -16.75
C PRO A 2 23.43 -1.42 -17.81
N PHE A 3 22.31 -2.13 -17.93
CA PHE A 3 22.04 -3.01 -19.07
C PHE A 3 22.07 -2.23 -20.41
N PRO A 4 22.37 -2.91 -21.54
CA PRO A 4 22.11 -2.38 -22.88
C PRO A 4 20.67 -1.86 -23.00
N LYS A 5 20.49 -0.77 -23.74
CA LYS A 5 19.20 -0.10 -23.89
C LYS A 5 18.09 -1.06 -24.33
N SER A 6 18.36 -1.91 -25.32
CA SER A 6 17.40 -2.88 -25.85
C SER A 6 16.93 -3.88 -24.79
N VAL A 7 17.85 -4.44 -24.00
CA VAL A 7 17.54 -5.38 -22.92
C VAL A 7 16.72 -4.71 -21.83
N ARG A 8 17.11 -3.48 -21.45
CA ARG A 8 16.38 -2.69 -20.45
C ARG A 8 14.95 -2.38 -20.89
N GLU A 9 14.77 -1.92 -22.12
CA GLU A 9 13.44 -1.58 -22.67
C GLU A 9 12.56 -2.82 -22.78
N GLU A 10 13.09 -3.94 -23.27
CA GLU A 10 12.39 -5.22 -23.36
C GLU A 10 11.90 -5.70 -21.98
N ALA A 11 12.78 -5.67 -20.97
CA ALA A 11 12.40 -6.03 -19.60
C ALA A 11 11.27 -5.15 -19.05
N LEU A 12 11.35 -3.82 -19.28
CA LEU A 12 10.33 -2.86 -18.84
C LEU A 12 8.98 -3.10 -19.52
N VAL A 13 8.98 -3.42 -20.82
CA VAL A 13 7.77 -3.72 -21.60
C VAL A 13 7.15 -5.03 -21.12
N ARG A 14 7.93 -6.11 -20.98
CA ARG A 14 7.44 -7.41 -20.47
C ARG A 14 6.90 -7.33 -19.06
N ALA A 15 7.53 -6.53 -18.19
CA ALA A 15 7.03 -6.26 -16.85
C ALA A 15 5.84 -5.31 -16.82
N GLN A 16 5.52 -4.64 -17.93
CA GLN A 16 4.53 -3.57 -18.01
C GLN A 16 4.76 -2.48 -16.95
N ARG A 17 6.04 -2.18 -16.66
CA ARG A 17 6.49 -1.26 -15.60
C ARG A 17 6.00 -1.57 -14.17
N HIS A 18 5.65 -2.83 -13.91
CA HIS A 18 5.39 -3.31 -12.55
C HIS A 18 6.64 -3.96 -11.95
N CYS A 19 6.70 -3.97 -10.61
CA CYS A 19 7.68 -4.76 -9.89
C CYS A 19 7.39 -6.25 -10.09
N CYS A 20 8.39 -7.05 -10.50
CA CYS A 20 8.21 -8.49 -10.70
C CYS A 20 8.02 -9.26 -9.38
N VAL A 21 8.31 -8.65 -8.22
CA VAL A 21 8.21 -9.29 -6.90
C VAL A 21 6.89 -8.91 -6.20
N CYS A 22 6.64 -7.61 -6.02
CA CYS A 22 5.45 -7.14 -5.30
C CYS A 22 4.29 -6.74 -6.22
N HIS A 23 4.47 -6.82 -7.54
CA HIS A 23 3.46 -6.51 -8.56
C HIS A 23 2.87 -5.10 -8.52
N GLU A 24 3.50 -4.18 -7.79
CA GLU A 24 3.14 -2.76 -7.73
C GLU A 24 3.44 -2.06 -9.07
N PHE A 25 2.52 -1.22 -9.56
CA PHE A 25 2.77 -0.35 -10.70
C PHE A 25 3.66 0.83 -10.29
N ALA A 26 4.97 0.69 -10.45
CA ALA A 26 5.91 1.75 -10.08
C ALA A 26 6.23 2.69 -11.26
N GLY A 27 5.72 2.45 -12.47
CA GLY A 27 5.77 3.40 -13.59
C GLY A 27 7.18 3.85 -13.98
N ARG A 28 7.58 5.08 -13.62
CA ARG A 28 8.95 5.60 -13.83
C ARG A 28 9.91 5.26 -12.69
N SER A 29 9.39 4.88 -11.53
CA SER A 29 10.12 4.55 -10.31
C SER A 29 10.52 3.07 -10.24
N VAL A 30 10.64 2.40 -11.38
CA VAL A 30 11.19 1.05 -11.50
C VAL A 30 12.64 1.07 -11.98
N ASN A 31 13.42 0.10 -11.52
CA ASN A 31 14.77 -0.17 -12.00
C ASN A 31 14.87 -1.60 -12.52
N VAL A 32 15.72 -1.78 -13.54
CA VAL A 32 16.08 -3.11 -14.05
C VAL A 32 17.34 -3.54 -13.32
N HIS A 33 17.20 -4.59 -12.50
CA HIS A 33 18.23 -5.13 -11.64
C HIS A 33 18.87 -6.38 -12.28
N HIS A 34 20.17 -6.55 -12.07
CA HIS A 34 20.88 -7.79 -12.40
C HIS A 34 20.59 -8.84 -11.34
N ILE A 35 19.97 -9.97 -11.70
CA ILE A 35 19.70 -11.06 -10.75
C ILE A 35 21.00 -11.64 -10.20
N LYS A 36 21.97 -11.90 -11.08
CA LYS A 36 23.38 -12.10 -10.74
C LYS A 36 24.14 -10.82 -11.05
N GLN A 37 24.78 -10.22 -10.06
CA GLN A 37 25.48 -8.94 -10.24
C GLN A 37 26.59 -9.06 -11.29
N GLU A 38 26.77 -8.00 -12.07
CA GLU A 38 27.82 -7.95 -13.11
C GLU A 38 29.22 -8.07 -12.50
N SER A 39 29.44 -7.49 -11.31
CA SER A 39 30.70 -7.64 -10.55
C SER A 39 31.02 -9.09 -10.18
N GLU A 40 30.02 -9.97 -10.20
CA GLU A 40 30.15 -11.41 -9.95
C GLU A 40 30.12 -12.23 -11.26
N GLY A 41 30.25 -11.56 -12.41
CA GLY A 41 30.16 -12.17 -13.73
C GLY A 41 28.73 -12.47 -14.17
N GLY A 42 27.77 -11.64 -13.77
CA GLY A 42 26.41 -11.63 -14.30
C GLY A 42 26.36 -11.06 -15.72
N ALA A 43 25.64 -11.73 -16.62
CA ALA A 43 25.54 -11.31 -18.01
C ALA A 43 24.55 -10.16 -18.21
N ASN A 44 24.76 -9.35 -19.24
CA ASN A 44 23.87 -8.25 -19.64
C ASN A 44 22.75 -8.74 -20.57
N THR A 45 22.03 -9.79 -20.18
CA THR A 45 20.96 -10.42 -20.99
C THR A 45 19.60 -10.29 -20.31
N LEU A 46 18.52 -10.54 -21.07
CA LEU A 46 17.15 -10.49 -20.54
C LEU A 46 16.92 -11.54 -19.44
N GLU A 47 17.57 -12.69 -19.55
CA GLU A 47 17.52 -13.80 -18.57
C GLU A 47 18.24 -13.46 -17.26
N ASN A 48 18.95 -12.34 -17.18
CA ASN A 48 19.53 -11.82 -15.96
C ASN A 48 18.88 -10.49 -15.51
N ALA A 49 17.90 -9.98 -16.25
CA ALA A 49 17.26 -8.70 -16.00
C ALA A 49 15.90 -8.89 -15.30
N ILE A 50 15.71 -8.28 -14.13
CA ILE A 50 14.42 -8.24 -13.41
C ILE A 50 13.99 -6.80 -13.15
N VAL A 51 12.71 -6.48 -13.35
CA VAL A 51 12.16 -5.14 -13.08
C VAL A 51 11.67 -5.07 -11.64
N LEU A 52 12.16 -4.13 -10.85
CA LEU A 52 11.83 -3.97 -9.43
C LEU A 52 11.44 -2.52 -9.12
N CYS A 53 10.50 -2.31 -8.20
CA CYS A 53 10.31 -1.00 -7.57
C CYS A 53 11.52 -0.66 -6.67
N LEU A 54 11.68 0.61 -6.28
CA LEU A 54 12.86 1.04 -5.51
C LEU A 54 13.03 0.29 -4.18
N ARG A 55 11.93 -0.08 -3.51
CA ARG A 55 11.93 -0.86 -2.26
C ARG A 55 12.52 -2.26 -2.48
N CYS A 56 11.90 -3.06 -3.35
CA CYS A 56 12.39 -4.42 -3.64
C CYS A 56 13.78 -4.41 -4.29
N HIS A 57 14.12 -3.37 -5.05
CA HIS A 57 15.45 -3.21 -5.63
C HIS A 57 16.53 -3.06 -4.55
N ALA A 58 16.26 -2.27 -3.49
CA ALA A 58 17.19 -2.13 -2.37
C ALA A 58 17.40 -3.48 -1.67
N GLU A 59 16.33 -4.24 -1.43
CA GLU A 59 16.37 -5.56 -0.77
C GLU A 59 17.14 -6.61 -1.59
N ALA A 60 16.96 -6.64 -2.91
CA ALA A 60 17.61 -7.62 -3.80
C ALA A 60 19.14 -7.50 -3.80
N GLY A 61 19.68 -6.29 -3.62
CA GLY A 61 21.13 -6.05 -3.58
C GLY A 61 21.82 -6.53 -2.29
N HIS A 62 21.06 -6.95 -1.27
CA HIS A 62 21.62 -7.31 0.04
C HIS A 62 21.84 -8.81 0.23
N PHE A 63 21.57 -9.66 -0.78
CA PHE A 63 21.79 -11.10 -0.68
C PHE A 63 23.25 -11.39 -0.34
N ASN A 64 23.49 -11.98 0.84
CA ASN A 64 24.80 -12.41 1.28
C ASN A 64 24.65 -13.80 1.90
N PRO A 65 25.09 -14.88 1.23
CA PRO A 65 24.96 -16.24 1.73
C PRO A 65 25.76 -16.47 3.03
N ASN A 66 26.78 -15.64 3.29
CA ASN A 66 27.61 -15.74 4.49
C ASN A 66 27.05 -14.95 5.69
N HIS A 67 25.96 -14.19 5.50
CA HIS A 67 25.32 -13.44 6.59
C HIS A 67 23.79 -13.39 6.39
N PRO A 68 23.08 -14.51 6.65
CA PRO A 68 21.63 -14.61 6.48
C PRO A 68 20.91 -13.90 7.63
N LEU A 69 20.71 -12.60 7.49
CA LEU A 69 19.70 -11.86 8.27
C LEU A 69 18.42 -11.77 7.44
N GLY A 70 17.33 -12.33 7.96
CA GLY A 70 16.03 -12.40 7.27
C GLY A 70 16.01 -13.35 6.06
N THR A 71 14.88 -13.40 5.37
CA THR A 71 14.68 -14.16 4.13
C THR A 71 14.94 -13.27 2.92
N LYS A 72 16.23 -13.06 2.60
CA LYS A 72 16.64 -12.25 1.44
C LYS A 72 16.32 -12.96 0.13
N TYR A 73 16.00 -12.20 -0.92
CA TYR A 73 15.73 -12.78 -2.24
C TYR A 73 16.94 -13.54 -2.78
N ALA A 74 16.79 -14.85 -2.96
CA ALA A 74 17.79 -15.65 -3.65
C ALA A 74 17.70 -15.38 -5.16
N PRO A 75 18.81 -15.49 -5.92
CA PRO A 75 18.77 -15.37 -7.38
C PRO A 75 17.73 -16.29 -8.04
N THR A 76 17.59 -17.52 -7.54
CA THR A 76 16.61 -18.50 -8.02
C THR A 76 15.16 -18.07 -7.76
N GLU A 77 14.92 -17.33 -6.68
CA GLU A 77 13.60 -16.75 -6.36
C GLU A 77 13.27 -15.59 -7.31
N LEU A 78 14.23 -14.67 -7.52
CA LEU A 78 14.07 -13.55 -8.45
C LEU A 78 13.78 -14.02 -9.88
N ILE A 79 14.45 -15.08 -10.34
CA ILE A 79 14.16 -15.71 -11.65
C ILE A 79 12.68 -16.14 -11.71
N ARG A 80 12.19 -16.84 -10.68
CA ARG A 80 10.81 -17.34 -10.64
C ARG A 80 9.79 -16.20 -10.58
N HIS A 81 10.07 -15.14 -9.82
CA HIS A 81 9.24 -13.94 -9.77
C HIS A 81 9.17 -13.25 -11.15
N ARG A 82 10.32 -13.03 -11.79
CA ARG A 82 10.38 -12.45 -13.15
C ARG A 82 9.60 -13.29 -14.15
N ASP A 83 9.90 -14.59 -14.25
CA ASP A 83 9.31 -15.47 -15.26
C ASP A 83 7.81 -15.63 -15.05
N GLY A 84 7.40 -15.78 -13.78
CA GLY A 84 6.00 -15.80 -13.40
C GLY A 84 5.28 -14.52 -13.81
N TRP A 85 5.84 -13.35 -13.49
CA TRP A 85 5.25 -12.06 -13.82
C TRP A 85 5.19 -11.82 -15.34
N PHE A 86 6.28 -12.07 -16.07
CA PHE A 86 6.31 -11.92 -17.53
C PHE A 86 5.25 -12.79 -18.20
N LYS A 87 5.16 -14.07 -17.79
CA LYS A 87 4.14 -14.99 -18.30
C LYS A 87 2.72 -14.52 -17.99
N ALA A 88 2.47 -14.02 -16.79
CA ALA A 88 1.18 -13.46 -16.41
C ALA A 88 0.81 -12.21 -17.24
N CYS A 89 1.77 -11.32 -17.49
CA CYS A 89 1.59 -10.14 -18.33
C CYS A 89 1.29 -10.49 -19.79
N GLU A 90 2.00 -11.47 -20.35
CA GLU A 90 1.83 -11.96 -21.72
C GLU A 90 0.50 -12.67 -21.92
N SER A 91 0.11 -13.54 -20.98
CA SER A 91 -1.15 -14.29 -21.05
C SER A 91 -2.38 -13.51 -20.61
N GLY A 92 -2.21 -12.26 -20.15
CA GLY A 92 -3.30 -11.43 -19.63
C GLY A 92 -3.85 -11.89 -18.28
N THR A 93 -3.20 -12.83 -17.60
CA THR A 93 -3.62 -13.32 -16.27
C THR A 93 -2.98 -12.57 -15.10
N ALA A 94 -2.17 -11.54 -15.39
CA ALA A 94 -1.56 -10.69 -14.38
C ALA A 94 -2.64 -10.08 -13.47
N LYS A 95 -2.52 -10.33 -12.16
CA LYS A 95 -3.35 -9.71 -11.15
C LYS A 95 -2.67 -8.45 -10.67
N TYR A 96 -3.23 -7.33 -11.11
CA TYR A 96 -2.88 -6.02 -10.61
C TYR A 96 -3.58 -5.80 -9.27
N SER A 97 -2.88 -5.25 -8.30
CA SER A 97 -3.47 -4.89 -7.01
C SER A 97 -3.39 -3.39 -6.83
N SER A 98 -4.55 -2.76 -6.66
CA SER A 98 -4.58 -1.45 -6.05
C SER A 98 -4.24 -1.55 -4.57
N HIS A 99 -3.73 -0.46 -4.01
CA HIS A 99 -3.40 -0.41 -2.59
C HIS A 99 -3.94 0.87 -1.95
N ILE A 100 -4.26 0.76 -0.67
CA ILE A 100 -4.64 1.89 0.17
C ILE A 100 -3.68 1.97 1.33
N GLU A 101 -3.14 3.17 1.50
CA GLU A 101 -2.33 3.54 2.63
C GLU A 101 -3.19 4.38 3.58
N GLY A 102 -3.36 3.88 4.79
CA GLY A 102 -3.88 4.66 5.91
C GLY A 102 -2.71 5.19 6.73
N ARG A 103 -2.76 6.46 7.12
CA ARG A 103 -1.79 7.09 8.01
C ARG A 103 -2.47 8.09 8.93
N VAL A 104 -1.78 8.51 9.97
CA VAL A 104 -2.25 9.55 10.87
C VAL A 104 -1.39 10.80 10.77
N LYS A 105 -2.02 11.97 10.89
CA LYS A 105 -1.31 13.23 11.10
C LYS A 105 -1.70 13.82 12.44
N ARG A 106 -0.72 13.97 13.33
CA ARG A 106 -0.90 14.74 14.58
C ARG A 106 -1.12 16.21 14.24
N ILE A 107 -2.22 16.77 14.72
CA ILE A 107 -2.57 18.19 14.53
C ILE A 107 -2.48 18.99 15.84
N TYR A 108 -2.47 18.30 16.98
CA TYR A 108 -2.33 18.91 18.29
C TYR A 108 -1.73 17.91 19.29
N THR A 109 -0.92 18.40 20.22
CA THR A 109 -0.43 17.63 21.37
C THR A 109 -0.24 18.55 22.57
N SER A 110 -0.71 18.08 23.71
CA SER A 110 -0.37 18.57 25.04
C SER A 110 -0.02 17.37 25.91
N ARG A 111 0.30 17.60 27.19
CA ARG A 111 0.55 16.51 28.15
C ARG A 111 -0.61 15.53 28.25
N ASP A 112 -1.84 16.03 28.15
CA ASP A 112 -3.03 15.25 28.50
C ASP A 112 -3.92 14.91 27.31
N LEU A 113 -3.70 15.56 26.15
CA LEU A 113 -4.56 15.42 24.98
C LEU A 113 -3.75 15.49 23.69
N HIS A 114 -3.87 14.45 22.87
CA HIS A 114 -3.33 14.42 21.53
C HIS A 114 -4.49 14.37 20.53
N LYS A 115 -4.37 15.08 19.41
CA LYS A 115 -5.35 15.01 18.32
C LYS A 115 -4.70 14.64 17.01
N TYR A 116 -5.38 13.75 16.30
CA TYR A 116 -4.91 13.19 15.04
C TYR A 116 -6.00 13.25 13.98
N VAL A 117 -5.60 13.32 12.72
CA VAL A 117 -6.48 13.15 11.57
C VAL A 117 -6.10 11.86 10.84
N LEU A 118 -7.09 11.03 10.51
CA LEU A 118 -6.93 9.85 9.66
C LEU A 118 -6.87 10.28 8.19
N LEU A 119 -5.77 9.93 7.53
CA LEU A 119 -5.51 10.22 6.12
C LEU A 119 -5.42 8.91 5.35
N PHE A 120 -6.28 8.74 4.36
CA PHE A 120 -6.29 7.61 3.46
C PHE A 120 -5.91 8.07 2.05
N SER A 121 -5.04 7.30 1.40
CA SER A 121 -4.73 7.48 -0.02
C SER A 121 -4.87 6.17 -0.75
N PHE A 122 -5.34 6.22 -1.98
CA PHE A 122 -5.51 5.07 -2.85
C PHE A 122 -4.61 5.21 -4.07
N HIS A 123 -3.95 4.13 -4.43
CA HIS A 123 -3.19 4.01 -5.66
C HIS A 123 -3.83 2.96 -6.56
N ASN A 124 -4.25 3.37 -7.76
CA ASN A 124 -4.81 2.44 -8.74
C ASN A 124 -3.69 1.63 -9.40
N GLY A 125 -3.44 0.42 -8.92
CA GLY A 125 -2.54 -0.52 -9.58
C GLY A 125 -3.20 -1.21 -10.78
N ASN A 126 -4.53 -1.17 -10.86
CA ASN A 126 -5.30 -1.92 -11.85
C ASN A 126 -5.28 -1.24 -13.22
N LYS A 127 -5.20 -2.06 -14.29
CA LYS A 127 -5.32 -1.58 -15.68
C LYS A 127 -6.69 -0.99 -15.98
N GLN A 128 -7.71 -1.38 -15.22
CA GLN A 128 -9.06 -0.87 -15.37
C GLN A 128 -9.15 0.56 -14.79
N VAL A 129 -9.87 1.41 -15.52
CA VAL A 129 -10.23 2.74 -15.06
C VAL A 129 -11.33 2.61 -14.01
N LEU A 130 -11.13 3.24 -12.85
CA LEU A 130 -12.17 3.26 -11.81
C LEU A 130 -13.08 4.45 -12.04
N SER A 131 -14.36 4.19 -12.31
CA SER A 131 -15.40 5.21 -12.42
C SER A 131 -16.24 5.22 -11.14
N GLY A 132 -15.70 5.89 -10.12
CA GLY A 132 -16.33 6.01 -8.81
C GLY A 132 -15.89 4.96 -7.80
N TRP A 133 -15.88 5.37 -6.54
CA TRP A 133 -15.40 4.59 -5.42
C TRP A 133 -16.08 5.01 -4.12
N LYS A 134 -16.04 4.11 -3.12
CA LYS A 134 -16.39 4.41 -1.73
C LYS A 134 -15.37 3.80 -0.78
N LEU A 135 -15.12 4.50 0.32
CA LEU A 135 -14.29 4.06 1.43
C LEU A 135 -15.15 4.06 2.69
N ASP A 136 -15.37 2.89 3.27
CA ASP A 136 -15.90 2.74 4.62
C ASP A 136 -14.73 2.74 5.61
N ILE A 137 -14.84 3.52 6.68
CA ILE A 137 -13.87 3.63 7.77
C ILE A 137 -14.60 3.32 9.07
N LEU A 138 -14.11 2.34 9.80
CA LEU A 138 -14.68 1.84 11.04
C LEU A 138 -13.76 2.20 12.18
N ILE A 139 -14.23 3.09 13.05
CA ILE A 139 -13.49 3.57 14.23
C ILE A 139 -14.22 3.05 15.48
N PRO A 140 -13.52 2.56 16.51
CA PRO A 140 -14.17 2.10 17.74
C PRO A 140 -15.17 3.13 18.29
N SER A 141 -16.39 2.71 18.59
CA SER A 141 -17.50 3.63 18.93
C SER A 141 -17.26 4.48 20.17
N GLN A 142 -16.36 4.05 21.06
CA GLN A 142 -15.99 4.80 22.25
C GLN A 142 -15.10 6.02 21.96
N TRP A 143 -14.56 6.14 20.74
CA TRP A 143 -13.72 7.26 20.35
C TRP A 143 -14.55 8.49 20.01
N LYS A 144 -14.09 9.65 20.47
CA LYS A 144 -14.66 10.95 20.07
C LYS A 144 -14.07 11.34 18.72
N VAL A 145 -14.89 11.24 17.67
CA VAL A 145 -14.51 11.59 16.31
C VAL A 145 -15.27 12.83 15.86
N SER A 146 -14.54 13.83 15.38
CA SER A 146 -15.07 15.01 14.69
C SER A 146 -14.85 14.83 13.19
N VAL A 147 -15.86 15.15 12.38
CA VAL A 147 -15.83 14.92 10.93
C VAL A 147 -16.12 16.19 10.14
N GLY A 148 -15.55 16.27 8.93
CA GLY A 148 -15.98 17.22 7.90
C GLY A 148 -17.09 16.65 7.02
N GLU A 149 -16.94 16.76 5.71
CA GLU A 149 -17.82 16.19 4.66
C GLU A 149 -17.65 14.66 4.55
N VAL A 150 -17.96 13.96 5.64
CA VAL A 150 -17.89 12.49 5.76
C VAL A 150 -19.22 12.00 6.33
N GLU A 151 -19.85 11.05 5.66
CA GLU A 151 -21.15 10.54 6.09
C GLU A 151 -20.96 9.55 7.25
N ARG A 152 -21.70 9.75 8.35
CA ARG A 152 -21.70 8.84 9.50
C ARG A 152 -22.93 7.93 9.46
N TYR A 153 -22.68 6.63 9.57
CA TYR A 153 -23.68 5.58 9.62
C TYR A 153 -23.87 5.04 11.05
N PRO A 154 -24.96 4.30 11.31
CA PRO A 154 -25.15 3.59 12.57
C PRO A 154 -23.98 2.66 12.90
N ASP A 155 -23.71 2.52 14.20
CA ASP A 155 -22.66 1.64 14.68
C ASP A 155 -22.88 0.20 14.25
N VAL A 156 -21.80 -0.47 13.87
CA VAL A 156 -21.80 -1.88 13.46
C VAL A 156 -21.00 -2.72 14.45
N LEU A 157 -21.33 -4.01 14.54
CA LEU A 157 -20.56 -4.98 15.32
C LEU A 157 -19.53 -5.66 14.41
N VAL A 158 -18.26 -5.57 14.80
CA VAL A 158 -17.15 -6.29 14.17
C VAL A 158 -16.44 -7.07 15.27
N GLU A 159 -16.40 -8.40 15.13
CA GLU A 159 -15.72 -9.29 16.09
C GLU A 159 -16.17 -9.07 17.55
N GLY A 160 -17.47 -8.78 17.75
CA GLY A 160 -18.05 -8.51 19.08
C GLY A 160 -17.82 -7.11 19.63
N ARG A 161 -17.11 -6.23 18.91
CA ARG A 161 -16.84 -4.84 19.29
C ARG A 161 -17.68 -3.87 18.45
N ARG A 162 -18.08 -2.74 19.04
CA ARG A 162 -18.87 -1.71 18.35
C ARG A 162 -17.97 -0.71 17.65
N TYR A 163 -18.27 -0.44 16.40
CA TYR A 163 -17.56 0.51 15.55
C TYR A 163 -18.52 1.54 14.99
N ALA A 164 -18.18 2.82 15.14
CA ALA A 164 -18.79 3.90 14.38
C ALA A 164 -18.30 3.80 12.93
N LYS A 165 -19.25 3.78 11.99
CA LYS A 165 -18.96 3.69 10.56
C LYS A 165 -19.03 5.07 9.93
N PHE A 166 -17.98 5.42 9.20
CA PHE A 166 -17.85 6.63 8.40
C PHE A 166 -17.66 6.26 6.94
N GLN A 167 -18.16 7.07 6.01
CA GLN A 167 -18.01 6.81 4.58
C GLN A 167 -17.63 8.08 3.82
N VAL A 168 -16.67 7.93 2.92
CA VAL A 168 -16.35 8.92 1.87
C VAL A 168 -16.53 8.24 0.52
N ALA A 169 -17.09 8.96 -0.45
CA ALA A 169 -17.28 8.47 -1.80
C ALA A 169 -17.03 9.58 -2.82
N SER A 170 -16.66 9.17 -4.03
CA SER A 170 -16.48 10.10 -5.14
C SER A 170 -16.81 9.43 -6.46
N THR A 171 -17.19 10.21 -7.45
CA THR A 171 -17.34 9.79 -8.86
C THR A 171 -16.08 10.07 -9.68
N ARG A 172 -15.01 10.58 -9.05
CA ARG A 172 -13.72 10.84 -9.69
C ARG A 172 -13.22 9.59 -10.41
N ILE A 173 -12.78 9.80 -11.66
CA ILE A 173 -12.14 8.78 -12.47
C ILE A 173 -10.69 8.62 -12.02
N LEU A 174 -10.24 7.38 -11.79
CA LEU A 174 -8.86 7.05 -11.43
C LEU A 174 -8.23 6.14 -12.48
N TYR A 175 -7.14 6.59 -13.09
CA TYR A 175 -6.41 5.85 -14.13
C TYR A 175 -5.31 4.97 -13.52
N LEU A 176 -4.81 4.00 -14.30
CA LEU A 176 -3.68 3.16 -13.92
C LEU A 176 -2.48 4.03 -13.47
N GLY A 177 -1.99 3.75 -12.27
CA GLY A 177 -0.86 4.42 -11.64
C GLY A 177 -1.19 5.76 -11.00
N GLU A 178 -2.44 6.21 -11.04
CA GLU A 178 -2.86 7.42 -10.36
C GLU A 178 -3.01 7.16 -8.86
N THR A 179 -2.58 8.16 -8.06
CA THR A 179 -2.82 8.19 -6.63
C THR A 179 -3.82 9.30 -6.31
N CYS A 180 -4.79 9.01 -5.45
CA CYS A 180 -5.79 9.95 -4.97
C CYS A 180 -5.83 9.96 -3.44
N GLU A 181 -5.87 11.14 -2.85
CA GLU A 181 -6.23 11.28 -1.44
C GLU A 181 -7.74 11.02 -1.31
N LEU A 182 -8.11 10.13 -0.39
CA LEU A 182 -9.49 9.76 -0.10
C LEU A 182 -10.04 10.54 1.10
N THR A 183 -9.17 10.89 2.05
CA THR A 183 -9.48 11.77 3.17
C THR A 183 -8.38 12.82 3.32
N ASP A 184 -8.73 13.98 3.89
CA ASP A 184 -7.84 15.14 3.96
C ASP A 184 -7.97 15.88 5.31
N LEU A 185 -7.28 17.01 5.45
CA LEU A 185 -7.20 17.76 6.72
C LEU A 185 -8.34 18.76 6.95
N GLU A 186 -9.15 19.02 5.93
CA GLU A 186 -10.10 20.13 5.87
C GLU A 186 -11.52 19.65 5.54
N TRP A 187 -11.71 19.01 4.39
CA TRP A 187 -13.00 18.65 3.82
C TRP A 187 -13.40 17.25 4.25
N SER A 188 -12.73 16.22 3.77
CA SER A 188 -13.01 14.83 4.14
C SER A 188 -12.30 14.46 5.45
N LYS A 189 -12.38 15.34 6.45
CA LYS A 189 -11.60 15.27 7.68
C LYS A 189 -12.20 14.25 8.65
N LEU A 190 -11.35 13.41 9.24
CA LEU A 190 -11.67 12.47 10.32
C LEU A 190 -10.70 12.67 11.49
N GLU A 191 -11.07 13.56 12.41
CA GLU A 191 -10.27 13.92 13.58
C GLU A 191 -10.69 13.09 14.79
N TYR A 192 -9.74 12.48 15.49
CA TYR A 192 -9.98 11.85 16.79
C TYR A 192 -8.97 12.33 17.83
N SER A 193 -9.34 12.18 19.09
CA SER A 193 -8.52 12.59 20.24
C SER A 193 -8.10 11.38 21.06
N ILE A 194 -6.86 11.41 21.56
CA ILE A 194 -6.31 10.46 22.52
C ILE A 194 -6.03 11.21 23.82
N ASP A 195 -6.75 10.86 24.88
CA ASP A 195 -6.43 11.26 26.25
C ASP A 195 -5.79 10.10 27.02
N HIS A 196 -5.44 10.32 28.28
CA HIS A 196 -4.84 9.30 29.14
C HIS A 196 -5.72 8.05 29.26
N ASP A 197 -7.03 8.23 29.46
CA ASP A 197 -7.96 7.12 29.64
C ASP A 197 -8.04 6.25 28.39
N MET A 198 -8.15 6.88 27.21
CA MET A 198 -8.15 6.18 25.94
C MET A 198 -6.81 5.46 25.68
N TYR A 199 -5.69 6.09 26.03
CA TYR A 199 -4.37 5.49 25.86
C TYR A 199 -4.20 4.20 26.66
N TYR A 200 -4.60 4.20 27.94
CA TYR A 200 -4.50 3.01 28.78
C TYR A 200 -5.53 1.94 28.40
N ALA A 201 -6.76 2.34 28.05
CA ALA A 201 -7.77 1.40 27.55
C ALA A 201 -7.32 0.71 26.26
N ALA A 202 -6.76 1.46 25.31
CA ALA A 202 -6.30 0.93 24.04
C ALA A 202 -5.01 0.09 24.12
N ARG A 203 -4.28 0.15 25.24
CA ARG A 203 -3.18 -0.81 25.52
C ARG A 203 -3.69 -2.15 26.05
N ALA A 204 -4.82 -2.13 26.77
CA ALA A 204 -5.43 -3.33 27.31
C ALA A 204 -6.29 -4.06 26.27
N ASP A 205 -6.86 -3.30 25.34
CA ASP A 205 -7.68 -3.80 24.24
C ASP A 205 -6.91 -3.80 22.91
N GLU A 206 -7.07 -4.83 22.05
CA GLU A 206 -6.58 -4.79 20.67
C GLU A 206 -7.38 -3.77 19.84
N VAL A 207 -7.10 -2.49 20.04
CA VAL A 207 -7.80 -1.41 19.36
C VAL A 207 -7.20 -1.23 17.97
N LYS A 208 -8.09 -1.22 16.97
CA LYS A 208 -7.75 -0.99 15.57
C LYS A 208 -8.82 -0.16 14.87
N VAL A 209 -8.41 0.57 13.84
CA VAL A 209 -9.31 1.16 12.84
C VAL A 209 -9.33 0.24 11.63
N ILE A 210 -10.51 -0.10 11.13
CA ILE A 210 -10.68 -0.98 9.97
C ILE A 210 -11.20 -0.15 8.82
N TRP A 211 -10.80 -0.47 7.60
CA TRP A 211 -11.32 0.19 6.42
C TRP A 211 -11.61 -0.80 5.28
N HIS A 212 -12.60 -0.45 4.48
CA HIS A 212 -13.01 -1.19 3.29
C HIS A 212 -13.20 -0.24 2.13
N PHE A 213 -12.44 -0.44 1.06
CA PHE A 213 -12.59 0.31 -0.17
C PHE A 213 -13.26 -0.52 -1.23
N TYR A 214 -14.20 0.09 -1.93
CA TYR A 214 -14.99 -0.54 -2.95
C TYR A 214 -14.88 0.29 -4.22
N SER A 215 -14.64 -0.40 -5.33
CA SER A 215 -14.65 0.17 -6.67
C SER A 215 -15.46 -0.73 -7.61
N SER A 216 -15.66 -0.29 -8.85
CA SER A 216 -16.31 -1.09 -9.89
C SER A 216 -15.41 -2.14 -10.53
N ALA A 217 -14.09 -2.09 -10.30
CA ALA A 217 -13.11 -2.89 -11.05
C ALA A 217 -12.57 -4.10 -10.28
N GLU A 218 -12.61 -4.08 -8.95
CA GLU A 218 -12.03 -5.14 -8.14
C GLU A 218 -12.84 -5.43 -6.87
N PRO A 219 -12.71 -6.64 -6.29
CA PRO A 219 -13.27 -6.93 -4.98
C PRO A 219 -12.79 -5.94 -3.91
N PRO A 220 -13.53 -5.76 -2.82
CA PRO A 220 -13.18 -4.74 -1.84
C PRO A 220 -11.78 -4.92 -1.26
N VAL A 221 -10.97 -3.87 -1.35
CA VAL A 221 -9.65 -3.82 -0.70
C VAL A 221 -9.89 -3.52 0.78
N LYS A 222 -9.31 -4.33 1.65
CA LYS A 222 -9.50 -4.24 3.10
C LYS A 222 -8.16 -4.01 3.78
N GLY A 223 -8.19 -3.33 4.90
CA GLY A 223 -7.05 -3.25 5.79
C GLY A 223 -7.41 -2.66 7.14
N GLU A 224 -6.40 -2.53 7.98
CA GLU A 224 -6.52 -2.06 9.34
C GLU A 224 -5.30 -1.22 9.71
N LEU A 225 -5.50 -0.34 10.68
CA LEU A 225 -4.45 0.37 11.40
C LEU A 225 -4.51 -0.11 12.84
N LEU A 226 -3.40 -0.64 13.33
CA LEU A 226 -3.29 -1.07 14.72
C LEU A 226 -3.07 0.13 15.63
N TRP A 227 -3.24 -0.06 16.94
CA TRP A 227 -3.05 0.99 17.92
C TRP A 227 -1.71 1.74 17.75
N GLU A 228 -0.64 1.03 17.43
CA GLU A 228 0.69 1.60 17.19
C GLU A 228 0.74 2.55 15.99
N ASP A 229 -0.01 2.27 14.92
CA ASP A 229 -0.14 3.13 13.73
C ASP A 229 -1.04 4.35 13.96
N LEU A 230 -1.87 4.30 15.01
CA LEU A 230 -2.87 5.31 15.33
C LEU A 230 -2.33 6.43 16.23
N GLN A 231 -1.02 6.49 16.46
CA GLN A 231 -0.40 7.49 17.32
C GLN A 231 1.05 7.73 16.90
N GLN A 232 1.67 8.78 17.48
CA GLN A 232 3.06 9.16 17.19
C GLN A 232 3.80 9.62 18.46
N PHE A 233 3.52 9.01 19.61
CA PHE A 233 4.18 9.25 20.89
C PHE A 233 5.70 9.05 20.77
#